data_AF-A0A3A4ZQT6-F1
#
_entry.id   AF-A0A3A4ZQT6-F1
#
_cell.length_a   1.000
_cell.length_b   1.000
_cell.length_c   1.000
_cell.angle_alpha   90.00
_cell.angle_beta   90.00
_cell.angle_gamma   90.00
#
_symmetry.space_group_name_H-M   'P 1'
#
loop_
_entity.id
_entity.type
_entity.pdbx_description
1 polymer ?
#
loop_
_entity_poly.entity_id
_entity_poly.type
_entity_poly.pdbx_seq_one_letter_code
_entity_poly.pdbx_strand_id
1 'polypeptide(L)'
;MKKRLDATRRPALLPSDARRPRSRRPVSWLPAAGLVLLLFSCQSADPVQAEKERILGPDERYLVEYYMKIIEFEKQEFDDEALRADKKREIEEQFDRARISRALAALENKPERWLAIYSRINELQAGARPPTEPR
;
A
#
# COMPACT_ATOMS: atom_id res chain seq x y z
N MET A 1 36.37 52.80 6.90
CA MET A 1 35.65 54.08 6.71
C MET A 1 34.32 54.03 7.47
N LYS A 2 34.00 55.09 8.22
CA LYS A 2 32.66 55.55 8.73
C LYS A 2 31.82 54.52 9.52
N LYS A 3 31.76 54.55 10.86
CA LYS A 3 31.11 55.49 11.82
C LYS A 3 29.60 55.76 11.56
N ARG A 4 28.78 55.46 12.58
CA ARG A 4 27.68 56.24 13.24
C ARG A 4 26.53 55.29 13.63
N LEU A 5 26.24 55.03 14.91
CA LEU A 5 25.47 55.86 15.87
C LEU A 5 24.15 56.36 15.26
N ASP A 6 22.98 55.96 15.77
CA ASP A 6 22.37 56.64 16.93
C ASP A 6 21.06 55.97 17.40
N ALA A 7 20.80 56.12 18.70
CA ALA A 7 19.56 55.80 19.40
C ALA A 7 18.67 57.05 19.48
N THR A 8 17.32 56.92 19.50
CA THR A 8 16.35 57.91 20.05
C THR A 8 14.94 57.27 19.98
N ARG A 9 14.26 56.80 21.07
CA ARG A 9 13.53 57.50 22.15
C ARG A 9 12.41 58.48 21.71
N ARG A 10 11.13 58.05 21.73
CA ARG A 10 10.07 58.47 22.70
C ARG A 10 8.62 58.34 22.14
N PRO A 11 7.62 58.20 23.03
CA PRO A 11 6.20 57.96 22.70
C PRO A 11 5.37 59.25 22.66
N ALA A 12 4.16 59.18 22.10
CA ALA A 12 3.12 60.21 22.25
C ALA A 12 1.72 59.57 22.43
N LEU A 13 0.98 60.13 23.37
CA LEU A 13 -0.36 59.77 23.87
C LEU A 13 -1.48 60.44 23.03
N LEU A 14 -2.58 59.70 22.80
CA LEU A 14 -4.07 60.00 22.86
C LEU A 14 -4.62 61.41 22.42
N PRO A 15 -5.93 61.63 22.09
CA PRO A 15 -7.15 60.93 22.58
C PRO A 15 -8.41 60.85 21.64
N SER A 16 -9.48 60.29 22.22
CA SER A 16 -10.92 60.67 22.17
C SER A 16 -11.92 60.16 21.11
N ASP A 17 -12.89 59.40 21.68
CA ASP A 17 -14.35 59.42 21.49
C ASP A 17 -15.03 58.92 20.20
N ALA A 18 -15.84 57.85 20.33
CA ALA A 18 -17.32 57.96 20.38
C ALA A 18 -18.07 56.59 20.44
N ARG A 19 -18.82 56.40 21.54
CA ARG A 19 -20.19 55.81 21.70
C ARG A 19 -20.67 54.56 20.91
N ARG A 20 -20.83 53.44 21.66
CA ARG A 20 -22.01 52.52 21.92
C ARG A 20 -23.16 52.35 20.87
N PRO A 21 -24.04 51.29 20.94
CA PRO A 21 -24.05 50.02 21.71
C PRO A 21 -24.60 48.74 20.97
N ARG A 22 -24.56 47.60 21.69
CA ARG A 22 -25.50 46.44 21.67
C ARG A 22 -25.63 45.57 20.40
N SER A 23 -25.13 44.32 20.49
CA SER A 23 -25.96 43.14 20.23
C SER A 23 -25.39 41.85 20.86
N ARG A 24 -26.20 41.26 21.74
CA ARG A 24 -26.45 39.82 22.03
C ARG A 24 -25.32 38.79 21.83
N ARG A 25 -24.92 38.15 22.93
CA ARG A 25 -24.43 36.75 22.96
C ARG A 25 -25.59 35.79 22.64
N PRO A 26 -25.32 34.59 22.09
CA PRO A 26 -25.14 33.42 22.94
C PRO A 26 -23.86 32.63 22.58
N VAL A 27 -23.05 32.27 23.57
CA VAL A 27 -22.98 30.91 24.15
C VAL A 27 -22.65 29.86 23.09
N SER A 28 -21.34 29.66 22.96
CA SER A 28 -20.67 28.52 22.37
C SER A 28 -21.31 27.20 22.81
N TRP A 29 -22.03 26.57 21.89
CA TRP A 29 -22.31 25.14 21.91
C TRP A 29 -21.33 24.47 20.96
N LEU A 30 -20.57 23.53 21.52
CA LEU A 30 -19.56 22.73 20.87
C LEU A 30 -20.09 22.10 19.58
N PRO A 31 -19.28 21.99 18.50
CA PRO A 31 -19.65 21.12 17.41
C PRO A 31 -19.57 19.67 17.93
N ALA A 32 -20.72 19.01 18.02
CA ALA A 32 -20.86 17.56 18.14
C ALA A 32 -20.39 16.86 16.86
N ALA A 33 -19.20 17.19 16.36
CA ALA A 33 -18.60 16.67 15.13
C ALA A 33 -17.26 15.95 15.38
N GLY A 34 -16.87 15.77 16.65
CA GLY A 34 -15.57 15.18 17.02
C GLY A 34 -15.61 13.71 17.45
N LEU A 35 -16.79 13.11 17.68
CA LEU A 35 -16.87 11.81 18.39
C LEU A 35 -17.32 10.61 17.53
N VAL A 36 -17.36 10.74 16.20
CA VAL A 36 -17.64 9.59 15.31
C VAL A 36 -16.36 9.05 14.64
N LEU A 37 -15.26 9.81 14.63
CA LEU A 37 -14.01 9.43 13.96
C LEU A 37 -13.01 8.62 14.82
N LEU A 38 -13.29 8.39 16.11
CA LEU A 38 -12.38 7.70 17.03
C LEU A 38 -12.76 6.23 17.31
N LEU A 39 -13.72 5.67 16.57
CA LEU A 39 -14.07 4.24 16.61
C LEU A 39 -13.35 3.42 15.52
N PHE A 40 -12.31 3.96 14.90
CA PHE A 40 -11.27 3.11 14.31
C PHE A 40 -10.49 2.49 15.47
N SER A 41 -11.08 1.42 15.99
CA SER A 41 -10.47 0.53 16.96
C SER A 41 -9.04 0.27 16.53
N CYS A 42 -8.08 0.67 17.36
CA CYS A 42 -6.71 0.18 17.34
C CYS A 42 -6.70 -1.33 17.69
N GLN A 43 -7.42 -2.15 16.93
CA GLN A 43 -7.07 -3.55 16.83
C GLN A 43 -5.71 -3.56 16.14
N SER A 44 -4.67 -3.93 16.89
CA SER A 44 -3.39 -4.27 16.29
C SER A 44 -3.67 -5.19 15.12
N ALA A 45 -3.40 -4.72 13.89
CA ALA A 45 -3.60 -5.51 12.69
C ALA A 45 -2.90 -6.86 12.92
N ASP A 46 -3.63 -7.95 12.73
CA ASP A 46 -3.07 -9.30 12.83
C ASP A 46 -1.79 -9.33 11.98
N PRO A 47 -0.61 -9.60 12.57
CA PRO A 47 0.66 -9.54 11.85
C PRO A 47 0.66 -10.47 10.63
N VAL A 48 -0.10 -11.56 10.67
CA VAL A 48 -0.26 -12.48 9.52
C VAL A 48 -1.07 -11.82 8.41
N GLN A 49 -2.16 -11.14 8.75
CA GLN A 49 -2.99 -10.45 7.78
C GLN A 49 -2.24 -9.26 7.16
N ALA A 50 -1.49 -8.51 7.96
CA ALA A 50 -0.64 -7.42 7.48
C ALA A 50 0.41 -7.93 6.48
N GLU A 51 1.02 -9.09 6.71
CA GLU A 51 1.98 -9.67 5.76
C GLU A 51 1.30 -10.15 4.48
N LYS A 52 0.11 -10.78 4.55
CA LYS A 52 -0.65 -11.19 3.36
C LYS A 52 -1.01 -10.02 2.45
N GLU A 53 -1.41 -8.90 3.04
CA GLU A 53 -1.84 -7.69 2.31
C GLU A 53 -0.67 -6.78 1.90
N ARG A 54 0.56 -7.13 2.29
CA ARG A 54 1.74 -6.34 1.97
C ARG A 54 1.92 -6.18 0.47
N ILE A 55 2.35 -4.99 0.06
CA ILE A 55 2.75 -4.71 -1.33
C ILE A 55 3.98 -5.55 -1.69
N LEU A 56 3.84 -6.35 -2.75
CA LEU A 56 4.92 -7.15 -3.32
C LEU A 56 5.97 -6.26 -3.98
N GLY A 57 7.24 -6.55 -3.71
CA GLY A 57 8.38 -5.94 -4.40
C GLY A 57 8.49 -6.42 -5.87
N PRO A 58 9.36 -5.78 -6.68
CA PRO A 58 9.51 -6.12 -8.10
C PRO A 58 9.86 -7.58 -8.37
N ASP A 59 10.74 -8.17 -7.57
CA ASP A 59 11.18 -9.55 -7.73
C ASP A 59 10.15 -10.55 -7.25
N GLU A 60 9.39 -10.22 -6.21
CA GLU A 60 8.26 -11.05 -5.74
C GLU A 60 7.13 -11.06 -6.77
N ARG A 61 6.82 -9.90 -7.39
CA ARG A 61 5.85 -9.84 -8.48
C ARG A 61 6.30 -10.68 -9.68
N TYR A 62 7.59 -10.62 -10.01
CA TYR A 62 8.16 -11.44 -11.07
C TYR A 62 8.05 -12.94 -10.77
N LEU A 63 8.27 -13.35 -9.52
CA LEU A 63 8.01 -14.73 -9.08
C LEU A 63 6.54 -15.12 -9.21
N VAL A 64 5.61 -14.23 -8.84
CA VAL A 64 4.16 -14.49 -9.01
C VAL A 64 3.84 -14.75 -10.48
N GLU A 65 4.33 -13.93 -11.40
CA GLU A 65 4.13 -14.12 -12.85
C GLU A 65 4.69 -15.47 -13.33
N TYR A 66 5.90 -15.82 -12.89
CA TYR A 66 6.52 -17.11 -13.19
C TYR A 66 5.69 -18.30 -12.70
N TYR A 67 5.27 -18.28 -11.44
CA TYR A 67 4.44 -19.34 -10.88
C TYR A 67 3.06 -19.44 -11.55
N MET A 68 2.45 -18.31 -11.91
CA MET A 68 1.19 -18.32 -12.66
C MET A 68 1.34 -19.02 -14.01
N LYS A 69 2.46 -18.79 -14.72
CA LYS A 69 2.75 -19.48 -15.98
C LYS A 69 2.98 -20.97 -15.81
N ILE A 70 3.69 -21.38 -14.75
CA ILE A 70 3.83 -22.81 -14.41
C ILE A 70 2.47 -23.43 -14.12
N ILE A 71 1.64 -22.77 -13.29
CA ILE A 71 0.31 -23.27 -12.94
C ILE A 71 -0.59 -23.41 -14.18
N GLU A 72 -0.56 -22.43 -15.10
CA GLU A 72 -1.28 -22.50 -16.38
C GLU A 72 -0.80 -23.68 -17.23
N PHE A 73 0.51 -23.90 -17.29
CA PHE A 73 1.10 -25.03 -18.01
C PHE A 73 0.74 -26.39 -17.38
N GLU A 74 0.76 -26.51 -16.06
CA GLU A 74 0.41 -27.73 -15.34
C GLU A 74 -1.08 -28.11 -15.46
N LYS A 75 -1.95 -27.11 -15.68
CA LYS A 75 -3.39 -27.33 -15.92
C LYS A 75 -3.68 -27.84 -17.34
N GLN A 76 -2.74 -27.71 -18.27
CA GLN A 76 -2.91 -28.21 -19.63
C GLN A 76 -2.66 -29.72 -19.66
N GLU A 77 -3.61 -30.46 -20.23
CA GLU A 77 -3.39 -31.86 -20.57
C GLU A 77 -2.62 -31.93 -21.89
N PHE A 78 -1.51 -32.66 -21.90
CA PHE A 78 -0.68 -32.86 -23.06
C PHE A 78 -0.74 -34.33 -23.45
N ASP A 79 -1.31 -34.62 -24.62
CA ASP A 79 -1.25 -35.97 -25.21
C ASP A 79 0.10 -36.26 -25.88
N ASP A 80 0.85 -35.20 -26.22
CA ASP A 80 2.16 -35.25 -26.86
C ASP A 80 3.25 -34.68 -25.92
N GLU A 81 4.17 -35.55 -25.52
CA GLU A 81 5.29 -35.21 -24.64
C GLU A 81 6.32 -34.27 -25.31
N ALA A 82 6.44 -34.31 -26.65
CA ALA A 82 7.31 -33.38 -27.37
C ALA A 82 6.74 -31.95 -27.31
N LEU A 83 5.43 -31.80 -27.50
CA LEU A 83 4.75 -30.51 -27.36
C LEU A 83 4.88 -29.96 -25.94
N ARG A 84 4.76 -30.84 -24.93
CA ARG A 84 4.97 -30.49 -23.53
C ARG A 84 6.38 -29.98 -23.27
N ALA A 85 7.40 -30.66 -23.81
CA ALA A 85 8.79 -30.27 -23.67
C ALA A 85 9.09 -28.92 -24.34
N ASP A 86 8.55 -28.68 -25.53
CA ASP A 86 8.70 -27.40 -26.23
C ASP A 86 8.03 -26.25 -25.45
N LYS A 87 6.82 -26.47 -24.92
CA LYS A 87 6.14 -25.47 -24.08
C LYS A 87 6.87 -25.19 -22.78
N LYS A 88 7.44 -26.22 -22.15
CA LYS A 88 8.29 -26.04 -20.98
C LYS A 88 9.53 -25.21 -21.30
N ARG A 89 10.21 -25.47 -22.43
CA ARG A 89 11.36 -24.69 -22.88
C ARG A 89 10.97 -23.22 -23.13
N GLU A 90 9.83 -22.99 -23.78
CA GLU A 90 9.33 -21.64 -24.04
C GLU A 90 9.14 -20.85 -22.74
N ILE A 91 8.55 -21.46 -21.71
CA ILE A 91 8.42 -20.84 -20.38
C ILE A 91 9.80 -20.60 -19.78
N GLU A 92 10.72 -21.58 -19.82
CA GLU A 92 12.06 -21.41 -19.27
C GLU A 92 12.89 -20.32 -19.97
N GLU A 93 12.65 -20.04 -21.25
CA GLU A 93 13.31 -18.99 -22.03
C GLU A 93 12.74 -17.58 -21.76
N GLN A 94 11.45 -17.49 -21.42
CA GLN A 94 10.80 -16.22 -21.12
C GLN A 94 11.25 -15.60 -19.79
N PHE A 95 11.79 -16.41 -18.87
CA PHE A 95 12.10 -15.98 -17.51
C PHE A 95 13.59 -15.97 -17.19
N ASP A 96 14.05 -14.89 -16.55
CA ASP A 96 15.43 -14.74 -16.07
C ASP A 96 15.64 -15.63 -14.83
N ARG A 97 16.33 -16.76 -15.04
CA ARG A 97 16.69 -17.71 -13.98
C ARG A 97 17.49 -17.07 -12.85
N ALA A 98 18.43 -16.17 -13.15
CA ALA A 98 19.25 -15.54 -12.12
C ALA A 98 18.40 -14.63 -11.24
N ARG A 99 17.44 -13.91 -11.83
CA ARG A 99 16.48 -13.10 -11.08
C ARG A 99 15.58 -13.95 -10.20
N ILE A 100 15.05 -15.07 -10.71
CA ILE A 100 14.26 -16.02 -9.93
C ILE A 100 15.08 -16.56 -8.75
N SER A 101 16.31 -17.02 -8.98
CA SER A 101 17.17 -17.54 -7.92
C SER A 101 17.46 -16.51 -6.83
N ARG A 102 17.73 -15.24 -7.19
CA ARG A 102 17.90 -14.16 -6.20
C ARG A 102 16.64 -13.92 -5.39
N ALA A 103 15.48 -13.92 -6.04
CA ALA A 103 14.20 -13.71 -5.37
C ALA A 103 13.89 -14.84 -4.39
N LEU A 104 14.13 -16.10 -4.78
CA LEU A 104 13.98 -17.27 -3.90
C LEU A 104 14.94 -17.21 -2.70
N ALA A 105 16.22 -16.90 -2.93
CA ALA A 105 17.19 -16.74 -1.85
C ALA A 105 16.80 -15.62 -0.87
N ALA A 106 16.19 -14.54 -1.36
CA ALA A 106 15.67 -13.48 -0.49
C ALA A 106 14.50 -13.94 0.38
N LEU A 107 13.66 -14.85 -0.13
CA LEU A 107 12.53 -15.45 0.61
C LEU A 107 12.97 -16.51 1.62
N GLU A 108 14.02 -17.26 1.34
CA GLU A 108 14.62 -18.20 2.32
C GLU A 108 15.06 -17.48 3.60
N ASN A 109 15.57 -16.26 3.47
CA ASN A 109 15.97 -15.44 4.61
C ASN A 109 14.79 -14.82 5.37
N LYS A 110 13.59 -14.76 4.77
CA LYS A 110 12.38 -14.13 5.33
C LYS A 110 11.13 -14.91 4.89
N PRO A 111 10.90 -16.11 5.46
CA PRO A 111 9.88 -17.04 4.98
C PRO A 111 8.45 -16.49 5.12
N GLU A 112 8.21 -15.56 6.03
CA GLU A 112 6.89 -14.93 6.23
C GLU A 112 6.42 -14.20 4.96
N ARG A 113 7.37 -13.69 4.16
CA ARG A 113 7.08 -12.99 2.90
C ARG A 113 6.42 -13.87 1.85
N TRP A 114 6.50 -15.20 1.99
CA TRP A 114 5.74 -16.14 1.17
C TRP A 114 4.24 -15.93 1.30
N LEU A 115 3.74 -15.46 2.45
CA LEU A 115 2.31 -15.24 2.68
C LEU A 115 1.71 -14.27 1.67
N ALA A 116 2.41 -13.16 1.39
CA ALA A 116 2.00 -12.18 0.40
C ALA A 116 1.97 -12.77 -1.02
N ILE A 117 2.97 -13.58 -1.36
CA ILE A 117 3.10 -14.24 -2.68
C ILE A 117 1.97 -15.24 -2.87
N TYR A 118 1.75 -16.12 -1.89
CA TYR A 118 0.66 -17.10 -1.93
C TYR A 118 -0.71 -16.43 -1.97
N SER A 119 -0.93 -15.38 -1.18
CA SER A 119 -2.18 -14.61 -1.22
C SER A 119 -2.44 -14.09 -2.63
N ARG A 120 -1.42 -13.47 -3.25
CA ARG A 120 -1.55 -12.93 -4.60
C ARG A 120 -1.84 -14.01 -5.64
N ILE A 121 -1.14 -15.13 -5.60
CA ILE A 121 -1.39 -16.25 -6.53
C ILE A 121 -2.82 -16.77 -6.37
N ASN A 122 -3.30 -16.93 -5.13
CA ASN A 122 -4.67 -17.39 -4.87
C ASN A 122 -5.73 -16.40 -5.38
N GLU A 123 -5.54 -15.10 -5.16
CA GLU A 123 -6.41 -14.05 -5.71
C GLU A 123 -6.49 -14.13 -7.24
N LEU A 124 -5.35 -14.26 -7.91
CA LEU A 124 -5.28 -14.36 -9.37
C LEU A 124 -5.96 -15.62 -9.89
N GLN A 125 -5.78 -16.75 -9.21
CA GLN A 125 -6.47 -17.99 -9.58
C GLN A 125 -7.98 -17.94 -9.34
N ALA A 126 -8.42 -17.27 -8.27
CA ALA A 126 -9.84 -17.08 -7.99
C ALA A 126 -10.51 -16.17 -9.03
N GLY A 127 -9.83 -15.08 -9.41
CA GLY A 127 -10.31 -14.17 -10.47
C GLY A 127 -10.30 -14.79 -11.87
N ALA A 128 -9.45 -15.78 -12.12
CA ALA A 128 -9.40 -16.51 -13.39
C ALA A 128 -10.49 -17.60 -13.53
N ARG A 129 -11.23 -17.92 -12.46
CA ARG A 129 -12.32 -18.90 -12.49
C ARG A 129 -13.60 -18.20 -12.98
N PRO A 130 -14.26 -18.66 -14.06
CA PRO A 130 -15.55 -18.09 -14.45
C PRO A 130 -16.55 -18.28 -13.30
N PRO A 131 -17.48 -17.34 -13.08
CA PRO A 131 -18.51 -17.50 -12.05
C PRO A 131 -19.26 -18.80 -12.33
N THR A 132 -19.22 -19.74 -11.38
CA THR A 132 -20.05 -20.94 -11.45
C THR A 132 -21.50 -20.51 -11.46
N GLU A 133 -22.19 -20.73 -12.58
CA GLU A 133 -23.63 -20.53 -12.66
C GLU A 133 -24.31 -21.32 -11.54
N PRO A 134 -25.24 -20.71 -10.78
CA PRO A 134 -26.03 -21.43 -9.80
C PRO A 134 -26.87 -22.49 -10.52
N ARG A 135 -26.76 -23.74 -10.06
CA ARG A 135 -27.64 -24.85 -10.46
C ARG A 135 -29.05 -24.66 -9.95
#